data_AF-A0A6I4IIA2-F1
#
_entry.id   AF-A0A6I4IIA2-F1
#
_cell.length_a   1.000
_cell.length_b   1.000
_cell.length_c   1.000
_cell.angle_alpha   90.00
_cell.angle_beta   90.00
_cell.angle_gamma   90.00
#
_symmetry.space_group_name_H-M   'P 1'
#
loop_
_entity.id
_entity.type
_entity.pdbx_description
1 polymer ?
#
loop_
_entity_poly.entity_id
_entity_poly.type
_entity_poly.pdbx_seq_one_letter_code
_entity_poly.pdbx_strand_id
1 'polypeptide(L)'
;MKTFYNQYNFHKHTFCEFQEVTDNEIASLSPSYKSKSGSSYFFTEKGVFRVSNHWGRAANCRWRLKSEAAKVNNRNGRIGYALWTDFYPNNDKDKLFYIEINWQTKEVTFQHKNNPNYTSNLIVRDALATAKRIQQVKEVLTEQNWAKHLRFEDLEILRRAVAAQLLETNATFIQIKQNYL
;
A
#
# COMPACT_ATOMS: atom_id res chain seq x y z
N MET A 1 -2.54 22.98 3.24
CA MET A 1 -3.55 22.72 4.31
C MET A 1 -3.70 21.22 4.48
N LYS A 2 -3.68 20.72 5.72
CA LYS A 2 -4.02 19.32 6.03
C LYS A 2 -5.52 19.16 5.88
N THR A 3 -5.97 18.30 4.96
CA THR A 3 -7.40 17.99 4.82
C THR A 3 -7.84 17.15 6.00
N PHE A 4 -8.90 17.57 6.69
CA PHE A 4 -9.54 16.76 7.71
C PHE A 4 -10.64 15.93 7.05
N TYR A 5 -10.52 14.61 7.17
CA TYR A 5 -11.50 13.70 6.60
C TYR A 5 -12.61 13.38 7.60
N ASN A 6 -13.79 13.06 7.06
CA ASN A 6 -14.97 12.62 7.79
C ASN A 6 -15.91 11.88 6.83
N GLN A 7 -17.07 11.44 7.33
CA GLN A 7 -18.09 10.73 6.54
C GLN A 7 -18.51 11.42 5.23
N TYR A 8 -18.40 12.74 5.12
CA TYR A 8 -18.86 13.50 3.96
C TYR A 8 -17.81 13.65 2.85
N ASN A 9 -16.51 13.45 3.13
CA ASN A 9 -15.45 13.75 2.16
C ASN A 9 -14.42 12.62 1.96
N PHE A 10 -14.41 11.57 2.79
CA PHE A 10 -13.43 10.50 2.67
C PHE A 10 -13.58 9.69 1.36
N HIS A 11 -14.78 9.64 0.78
CA HIS A 11 -15.14 8.70 -0.28
C HIS A 11 -14.74 9.13 -1.70
N LYS A 12 -13.94 10.20 -1.86
CA LYS A 12 -13.53 10.73 -3.16
C LYS A 12 -12.08 11.20 -3.14
N HIS A 13 -11.26 10.70 -4.07
CA HIS A 13 -9.86 11.08 -4.22
C HIS A 13 -9.05 10.89 -2.93
N THR A 14 -9.19 9.73 -2.28
CA THR A 14 -8.42 9.41 -1.08
C THR A 14 -7.64 8.10 -1.19
N PHE A 15 -6.52 8.06 -0.49
CA PHE A 15 -5.77 6.85 -0.18
C PHE A 15 -5.94 6.55 1.31
N CYS A 16 -6.08 5.27 1.65
CA CYS A 16 -6.15 4.80 3.03
C CYS A 16 -5.75 3.33 3.11
N GLU A 17 -5.14 2.92 4.22
CA GLU A 17 -4.92 1.53 4.57
C GLU A 17 -5.82 1.21 5.77
N PHE A 18 -6.81 0.36 5.56
CA PHE A 18 -7.72 -0.09 6.59
C PHE A 18 -7.08 -1.26 7.33
N GLN A 19 -7.19 -1.29 8.65
CA GLN A 19 -6.85 -2.46 9.44
C GLN A 19 -8.02 -3.44 9.43
N GLU A 20 -7.77 -4.70 9.09
CA GLU A 20 -8.80 -5.73 9.17
C GLU A 20 -9.23 -5.98 10.61
N VAL A 21 -10.54 -6.10 10.79
CA VAL A 21 -11.19 -6.39 12.07
C VAL A 21 -12.27 -7.46 11.90
N THR A 22 -12.76 -7.99 13.01
CA THR A 22 -13.83 -8.99 13.02
C THR A 22 -15.21 -8.33 13.04
N ASP A 23 -16.24 -9.14 12.80
CA ASP A 23 -17.66 -8.76 12.85
C ASP A 23 -18.11 -8.30 14.23
N ASN A 24 -17.47 -8.79 15.30
CA ASN A 24 -17.72 -8.35 16.67
C ASN A 24 -17.59 -6.82 16.84
N GLU A 25 -16.68 -6.17 16.12
CA GLU A 25 -16.46 -4.71 16.21
C GLU A 25 -17.66 -3.89 15.71
N ILE A 26 -18.52 -4.47 14.88
CA ILE A 26 -19.69 -3.80 14.31
C ILE A 26 -21.01 -4.43 14.76
N ALA A 27 -20.99 -5.43 15.66
CA ALA A 27 -22.17 -6.20 16.04
C ALA A 27 -23.29 -5.34 16.67
N SER A 28 -22.93 -4.26 17.36
CA SER A 28 -23.87 -3.31 17.97
C SER A 28 -24.18 -2.10 17.07
N LEU A 29 -23.56 -2.00 15.89
CA LEU A 29 -23.70 -0.86 15.00
C LEU A 29 -24.70 -1.15 13.89
N SER A 30 -25.51 -0.14 13.54
CA SER A 30 -26.33 -0.16 12.33
C SER A 30 -25.57 0.46 11.15
N PRO A 31 -25.69 -0.09 9.92
CA PRO A 31 -25.05 0.49 8.75
C PRO A 31 -25.49 1.94 8.55
N SER A 32 -24.55 2.87 8.50
CA SER A 32 -24.81 4.28 8.24
C SER A 32 -25.06 4.55 6.76
N TYR A 33 -24.42 3.78 5.89
CA TYR A 33 -24.57 3.90 4.44
C TYR A 33 -24.27 2.57 3.75
N LYS A 34 -24.97 2.29 2.64
CA LYS A 34 -24.68 1.17 1.74
C LYS A 34 -24.52 1.69 0.32
N SER A 35 -23.38 1.40 -0.31
CA SER A 35 -23.12 1.80 -1.68
C SER A 35 -23.94 0.99 -2.68
N LYS A 36 -24.16 1.54 -3.88
CA LYS A 36 -24.77 0.82 -5.00
C LYS A 36 -24.00 -0.44 -5.40
N SER A 37 -22.69 -0.46 -5.18
CA SER A 37 -21.82 -1.61 -5.43
C SER A 37 -21.80 -2.63 -4.29
N GLY A 38 -22.60 -2.43 -3.22
CA GLY A 38 -22.80 -3.41 -2.15
C GLY A 38 -21.85 -3.28 -0.95
N SER A 39 -20.97 -2.27 -0.88
CA SER A 39 -20.17 -2.03 0.32
C SER A 39 -21.00 -1.35 1.40
N SER A 40 -20.90 -1.80 2.65
CA SER A 40 -21.56 -1.18 3.81
C SER A 40 -20.55 -0.38 4.62
N TYR A 41 -20.99 0.75 5.15
CA TYR A 41 -20.17 1.68 5.94
C TYR A 41 -20.84 1.95 7.27
N PHE A 42 -20.04 1.95 8.34
CA PHE A 42 -20.46 2.26 9.69
C PHE A 42 -19.58 3.40 10.18
N PHE A 43 -20.16 4.61 10.27
CA PHE A 43 -19.42 5.80 10.66
C PHE A 43 -19.38 5.90 12.17
N THR A 44 -18.19 6.18 12.70
CA THR A 44 -17.99 6.53 14.10
C THR A 44 -17.46 7.96 14.19
N GLU A 45 -17.38 8.48 15.40
CA GLU A 45 -16.75 9.79 15.64
C GLU A 45 -15.30 9.82 15.15
N LYS A 46 -14.56 8.72 15.31
CA LYS A 46 -13.12 8.65 15.05
C LYS A 46 -12.75 8.11 13.66
N GLY A 47 -13.66 7.39 13.01
CA GLY A 47 -13.33 6.69 11.78
C GLY A 47 -14.51 6.02 11.11
N VAL A 48 -14.19 5.02 10.28
CA VAL A 48 -15.17 4.28 9.50
C VAL A 48 -14.81 2.81 9.43
N PHE A 49 -15.82 1.96 9.69
CA PHE A 49 -15.78 0.58 9.26
C PHE A 49 -16.33 0.47 7.85
N ARG A 50 -15.66 -0.33 7.03
CA ARG A 50 -16.10 -0.67 5.68
C ARG A 50 -16.15 -2.18 5.54
N VAL A 51 -17.33 -2.70 5.21
CA VAL A 51 -17.53 -4.10 4.82
C VAL A 51 -17.48 -4.16 3.30
N SER A 52 -16.51 -4.87 2.74
CA SER A 52 -16.34 -4.98 1.29
C SER A 52 -15.61 -6.25 0.89
N ASN A 53 -16.00 -6.82 -0.25
CA ASN A 53 -15.25 -7.87 -0.94
C ASN A 53 -14.20 -7.31 -1.92
N HIS A 54 -14.11 -5.98 -2.07
CA HIS A 54 -13.17 -5.33 -2.98
C HIS A 54 -12.31 -4.27 -2.29
N TRP A 55 -11.00 -4.53 -2.29
CA TRP A 55 -9.95 -3.68 -1.71
C TRP A 55 -8.87 -3.40 -2.77
N GLY A 56 -8.26 -2.23 -2.71
CA GLY A 56 -7.35 -1.68 -3.71
C GLY A 56 -7.96 -0.44 -4.35
N ARG A 57 -7.99 -0.39 -5.69
CA ARG A 57 -8.56 0.74 -6.42
C ARG A 57 -10.09 0.68 -6.40
N ALA A 58 -10.73 1.74 -5.89
CA ALA A 58 -12.17 1.92 -5.87
C ALA A 58 -12.53 3.29 -6.46
N ALA A 59 -12.98 3.30 -7.72
CA ALA A 59 -13.11 4.52 -8.52
C ALA A 59 -11.81 5.37 -8.48
N ASN A 60 -11.88 6.58 -7.93
CA ASN A 60 -10.75 7.49 -7.78
C ASN A 60 -10.01 7.37 -6.44
N CYS A 61 -10.36 6.37 -5.63
CA CYS A 61 -9.74 6.09 -4.34
C CYS A 61 -8.82 4.86 -4.43
N ARG A 62 -7.89 4.78 -3.48
CA ARG A 62 -6.99 3.63 -3.27
C ARG A 62 -7.07 3.20 -1.82
N TRP A 63 -7.92 2.23 -1.52
CA TRP A 63 -8.17 1.74 -0.17
C TRP A 63 -7.74 0.29 -0.02
N ARG A 64 -6.64 0.06 0.67
CA ARG A 64 -6.12 -1.29 0.92
C ARG A 64 -6.64 -1.81 2.25
N LEU A 65 -6.62 -3.13 2.39
CA LEU A 65 -6.88 -3.82 3.64
C LEU A 65 -5.58 -4.46 4.11
N LYS A 66 -5.10 -4.05 5.27
CA LYS A 66 -4.01 -4.69 5.99
C LYS A 66 -4.59 -5.81 6.85
N SER A 67 -4.01 -6.98 6.71
CA SER A 67 -4.51 -8.24 7.24
C SER A 67 -3.35 -9.01 7.83
N GLU A 68 -3.46 -9.40 9.09
CA GLU A 68 -2.47 -10.28 9.74
C GLU A 68 -2.62 -11.75 9.28
N ALA A 69 -3.81 -12.12 8.80
CA ALA A 69 -4.06 -13.43 8.22
C ALA A 69 -3.46 -13.53 6.81
N ALA A 70 -2.95 -14.72 6.46
CA ALA A 70 -2.56 -15.07 5.10
C ALA A 70 -3.71 -14.77 4.12
N LYS A 71 -3.40 -14.39 2.88
CA LYS A 71 -4.38 -13.94 1.86
C LYS A 71 -5.61 -14.87 1.78
N VAL A 72 -6.66 -14.51 2.50
CA VAL A 72 -7.93 -15.24 2.47
C VAL A 72 -8.69 -14.82 1.23
N ASN A 73 -9.45 -15.77 0.67
CA ASN A 73 -10.36 -15.50 -0.43
C ASN A 73 -11.38 -14.42 -0.05
N ASN A 74 -11.38 -13.28 -0.76
CA ASN A 74 -12.30 -12.15 -0.52
C ASN A 74 -13.75 -12.41 -0.97
N ARG A 75 -14.14 -13.66 -1.29
CA ARG A 75 -15.53 -14.00 -1.65
C ARG A 75 -16.52 -13.59 -0.56
N ASN A 76 -16.13 -13.77 0.70
CA ASN A 76 -16.88 -13.27 1.84
C ASN A 76 -16.42 -11.84 2.12
N GLY A 77 -17.35 -10.90 2.23
CA GLY A 77 -17.01 -9.49 2.50
C GLY A 77 -16.16 -9.37 3.76
N ARG A 78 -15.08 -8.60 3.68
CA ARG A 78 -14.12 -8.37 4.78
C ARG A 78 -14.37 -7.02 5.40
N ILE A 79 -14.04 -6.89 6.68
CA ILE A 79 -14.29 -5.68 7.46
C ILE A 79 -12.97 -4.99 7.72
N GLY A 80 -12.85 -3.75 7.27
CA GLY A 80 -11.71 -2.91 7.58
C GLY A 80 -12.14 -1.70 8.40
N TYR A 81 -11.33 -1.30 9.36
CA TYR A 81 -11.47 -0.05 10.10
C TYR A 81 -10.33 0.91 9.75
N ALA A 82 -10.65 2.19 9.63
CA ALA A 82 -9.65 3.26 9.48
C ALA A 82 -10.08 4.49 10.27
N LEU A 83 -9.11 5.17 10.89
CA LEU A 83 -9.35 6.47 11.49
C LEU A 83 -9.50 7.53 10.40
N TRP A 84 -10.24 8.59 10.69
CA TRP A 84 -10.32 9.75 9.80
C TRP A 84 -8.95 10.38 9.52
N THR A 85 -8.03 10.26 10.47
CA THR A 85 -6.64 10.75 10.36
C THR A 85 -5.77 9.93 9.42
N ASP A 86 -6.21 8.73 9.03
CA ASP A 86 -5.43 7.79 8.20
C ASP A 86 -5.80 7.90 6.71
N PHE A 87 -6.68 8.84 6.37
CA PHE A 87 -6.99 9.20 4.99
C PHE A 87 -6.04 10.29 4.49
N TYR A 88 -5.58 10.10 3.26
CA TYR A 88 -4.70 11.02 2.55
C TYR A 88 -5.27 11.37 1.18
N PRO A 89 -4.94 12.54 0.60
CA PRO A 89 -5.36 12.88 -0.76
C PRO A 89 -4.77 11.89 -1.78
N ASN A 90 -5.51 11.59 -2.83
CA ASN A 90 -5.10 10.65 -3.87
C ASN A 90 -5.48 11.15 -5.27
N ASN A 91 -4.54 11.07 -6.18
CA ASN A 91 -4.75 11.23 -7.62
C ASN A 91 -3.70 10.43 -8.40
N ASP A 92 -3.85 10.40 -9.73
CA ASP A 92 -3.01 9.60 -10.63
C ASP A 92 -1.82 10.37 -11.22
N LYS A 93 -1.72 11.68 -10.97
CA LYS A 93 -0.74 12.57 -11.59
C LYS A 93 0.42 12.89 -10.66
N ASP A 94 0.13 13.07 -9.38
CA ASP A 94 1.11 13.50 -8.39
C ASP A 94 1.98 12.34 -7.90
N LYS A 95 3.21 12.68 -7.51
CA LYS A 95 4.09 11.78 -6.77
C LYS A 95 3.63 11.72 -5.31
N LEU A 96 2.93 10.65 -4.97
CA LEU A 96 2.29 10.47 -3.67
C LEU A 96 2.76 9.22 -2.91
N PHE A 97 3.39 8.26 -3.57
CA PHE A 97 3.64 6.94 -2.99
C PHE A 97 5.12 6.61 -2.88
N TYR A 98 5.53 6.10 -1.73
CA TYR A 98 6.82 5.42 -1.53
C TYR A 98 6.60 3.93 -1.34
N ILE A 99 7.66 3.13 -1.50
CA ILE A 99 7.59 1.66 -1.39
C ILE A 99 8.14 1.25 -0.03
N GLU A 100 7.48 0.26 0.58
CA GLU A 100 7.86 -0.35 1.85
C GLU A 100 8.08 -1.84 1.65
N ILE A 101 9.11 -2.39 2.30
CA ILE A 101 9.46 -3.81 2.25
C ILE A 101 9.38 -4.35 3.67
N ASN A 102 8.58 -5.40 3.87
CA ASN A 102 8.73 -6.26 5.04
C ASN A 102 9.84 -7.26 4.75
N TRP A 103 11.02 -7.09 5.37
CA TRP A 103 12.18 -7.94 5.13
C TRP A 103 12.04 -9.37 5.66
N GLN A 104 11.12 -9.61 6.60
CA GLN A 104 10.86 -10.95 7.15
C GLN A 104 9.98 -11.75 6.19
N THR A 105 8.89 -11.16 5.72
CA THR A 105 7.92 -11.83 4.84
C THR A 105 8.20 -11.65 3.34
N LYS A 106 9.15 -10.77 2.99
CA LYS A 106 9.43 -10.28 1.63
C LYS A 106 8.23 -9.59 0.97
N GLU A 107 7.25 -9.15 1.75
CA GLU A 107 6.12 -8.41 1.22
C GLU A 107 6.54 -7.01 0.78
N VAL A 108 6.18 -6.64 -0.45
CA VAL A 108 6.45 -5.32 -1.02
C VAL A 108 5.13 -4.59 -1.20
N THR A 109 4.98 -3.48 -0.48
CA THR A 109 3.80 -2.64 -0.52
C THR A 109 4.17 -1.18 -0.79
N PHE A 110 3.19 -0.28 -0.75
CA PHE A 110 3.44 1.15 -0.88
C PHE A 110 2.67 1.91 0.17
N GLN A 111 3.13 3.09 0.53
CA GLN A 111 2.49 3.98 1.49
C GLN A 111 2.44 5.40 0.92
N HIS A 112 1.54 6.22 1.46
CA HIS A 112 1.42 7.61 1.05
C HIS A 112 2.52 8.45 1.73
N LYS A 113 3.10 9.44 1.03
CA LYS A 113 4.19 10.30 1.53
C LYS A 113 3.90 11.08 2.82
N ASN A 114 2.63 11.21 3.18
CA ASN A 114 2.19 11.83 4.43
C ASN A 114 2.01 10.82 5.59
N ASN A 115 2.31 9.55 5.36
CA ASN A 115 2.37 8.54 6.40
C ASN A 115 3.43 8.96 7.43
N PRO A 116 3.14 8.90 8.75
CA PRO A 116 4.09 9.27 9.81
C PRO A 116 5.44 8.53 9.74
N ASN A 117 5.46 7.33 9.15
CA ASN A 117 6.66 6.50 9.01
C ASN A 117 7.47 6.82 7.75
N TYR A 118 7.09 7.85 6.98
CA TYR A 118 7.84 8.24 5.78
C TYR A 118 9.22 8.80 6.14
N THR A 119 10.25 8.29 5.49
CA THR A 119 11.63 8.76 5.62
C THR A 119 12.10 9.41 4.32
N SER A 120 12.83 10.53 4.42
CA SER A 120 13.18 11.38 3.26
C SER A 120 14.14 10.74 2.25
N ASN A 121 14.82 9.66 2.62
CA ASN A 121 15.64 8.86 1.70
C ASN A 121 14.79 8.05 0.70
N LEU A 122 13.52 7.79 0.99
CA LEU A 122 12.65 7.01 0.09
C LEU A 122 12.06 7.90 -1.01
N ILE A 123 12.23 7.47 -2.26
CA ILE A 123 11.72 8.23 -3.42
C ILE A 123 10.20 8.05 -3.54
N VAL A 124 9.52 9.19 -3.57
CA VAL A 124 8.09 9.29 -3.83
C VAL A 124 7.83 9.31 -5.34
N ARG A 125 6.88 8.49 -5.79
CA ARG A 125 6.52 8.30 -7.20
C ARG A 125 5.00 8.39 -7.38
N ASP A 126 4.57 8.60 -8.63
CA ASP A 126 3.16 8.47 -8.98
C ASP A 126 2.71 7.00 -8.93
N ALA A 127 1.41 6.75 -9.06
CA ALA A 127 0.87 5.40 -8.92
C ALA A 127 1.41 4.39 -9.95
N LEU A 128 1.64 4.82 -11.20
CA LEU A 128 2.13 3.94 -12.26
C LEU A 128 3.60 3.59 -12.07
N ALA A 129 4.42 4.60 -11.78
CA ALA A 129 5.83 4.42 -11.51
C ALA A 129 6.07 3.59 -10.23
N THR A 130 5.26 3.78 -9.19
CA THR A 130 5.27 2.94 -7.98
C THR A 130 4.94 1.49 -8.31
N ALA A 131 3.89 1.22 -9.08
CA ALA A 131 3.52 -0.15 -9.46
C ALA A 131 4.65 -0.86 -10.23
N LYS A 132 5.27 -0.18 -11.20
CA LYS A 132 6.43 -0.70 -11.95
C LYS A 132 7.62 -1.00 -11.02
N ARG A 133 7.91 -0.09 -10.10
CA ARG A 133 9.03 -0.23 -9.17
C ARG A 133 8.78 -1.35 -8.15
N ILE A 134 7.55 -1.55 -7.66
CA ILE A 134 7.17 -2.70 -6.83
C ILE A 134 7.47 -4.02 -7.54
N GLN A 135 7.16 -4.12 -8.84
CA GLN A 135 7.44 -5.34 -9.59
C GLN A 135 8.93 -5.67 -9.64
N GLN A 136 9.78 -4.66 -9.87
CA GLN A 136 11.25 -4.82 -9.86
C GLN A 136 11.76 -5.25 -8.48
N VAL A 137 11.24 -4.64 -7.40
CA VAL A 137 11.63 -5.02 -6.03
C VAL A 137 11.19 -6.46 -5.74
N LYS A 138 10.00 -6.88 -6.15
CA LYS A 138 9.54 -8.26 -6.02
C LYS A 138 10.47 -9.23 -6.75
N GLU A 139 10.80 -8.95 -8.02
CA GLU A 139 11.77 -9.74 -8.80
C GLU A 139 13.09 -9.90 -8.03
N VAL A 140 13.63 -8.81 -7.48
CA VAL A 140 14.85 -8.84 -6.66
C VAL A 140 14.73 -9.79 -5.47
N LEU A 141 13.64 -9.68 -4.69
CA LEU A 141 13.45 -10.42 -3.44
C LEU A 141 13.09 -11.89 -3.62
N THR A 142 12.38 -12.24 -4.70
CA THR A 142 11.82 -13.60 -4.89
C THR A 142 12.50 -14.40 -5.98
N GLU A 143 13.23 -13.77 -6.91
CA GLU A 143 13.88 -14.45 -8.03
C GLU A 143 15.40 -14.39 -7.94
N GLN A 144 16.08 -15.21 -8.73
CA GLN A 144 17.55 -15.25 -8.85
C GLN A 144 18.05 -14.91 -10.26
N ASN A 145 17.17 -14.98 -11.28
CA ASN A 145 17.54 -14.80 -12.68
C ASN A 145 18.18 -13.43 -12.96
N TRP A 146 17.71 -12.39 -12.27
CA TRP A 146 18.21 -11.02 -12.44
C TRP A 146 19.69 -10.85 -12.03
N ALA A 147 20.23 -11.74 -11.20
CA ALA A 147 21.57 -11.67 -10.65
C ALA A 147 22.60 -12.60 -11.32
N LYS A 148 22.18 -13.45 -12.28
CA LYS A 148 23.01 -14.53 -12.86
C LYS A 148 24.37 -14.11 -13.41
N HIS A 149 24.51 -12.88 -13.87
CA HIS A 149 25.73 -12.35 -14.49
C HIS A 149 26.39 -11.26 -13.64
N LEU A 150 25.98 -11.12 -12.38
CA LEU A 150 26.52 -10.11 -11.47
C LEU A 150 27.59 -10.72 -10.57
N ARG A 151 28.58 -9.90 -10.18
CA ARG A 151 29.63 -10.23 -9.23
C ARG A 151 29.15 -9.91 -7.81
N PHE A 152 29.00 -10.94 -6.99
CA PHE A 152 28.63 -10.81 -5.58
C PHE A 152 29.11 -12.04 -4.81
N GLU A 153 29.37 -11.88 -3.52
CA GLU A 153 29.73 -12.97 -2.61
C GLU A 153 28.50 -13.62 -1.98
N ASP A 154 27.50 -12.79 -1.61
CA ASP A 154 26.27 -13.21 -0.96
C ASP A 154 25.05 -12.58 -1.64
N LEU A 155 24.09 -13.43 -2.05
CA LEU A 155 22.90 -13.01 -2.77
C LEU A 155 21.94 -12.18 -1.90
N GLU A 156 21.81 -12.48 -0.61
CA GLU A 156 20.94 -11.74 0.30
C GLU A 156 21.51 -10.35 0.61
N ILE A 157 22.84 -10.21 0.71
CA ILE A 157 23.50 -8.90 0.78
C ILE A 157 23.22 -8.10 -0.50
N LEU A 158 23.39 -8.73 -1.68
CA LEU A 158 23.11 -8.08 -2.96
C LEU A 158 21.64 -7.66 -3.08
N ARG A 159 20.69 -8.52 -2.68
CA ARG A 159 19.25 -8.22 -2.65
C ARG A 159 18.95 -6.96 -1.85
N ARG A 160 19.52 -6.85 -0.65
CA ARG A 160 19.35 -5.67 0.21
C ARG A 160 19.89 -4.42 -0.46
N ALA A 161 21.11 -4.47 -1.01
CA ALA A 161 21.74 -3.32 -1.66
C ALA A 161 20.97 -2.85 -2.91
N VAL A 162 20.54 -3.77 -3.77
CA VAL A 162 19.80 -3.45 -4.99
C VAL A 162 18.40 -2.95 -4.67
N ALA A 163 17.69 -3.57 -3.72
CA ALA A 163 16.38 -3.12 -3.29
C ALA A 163 16.43 -1.74 -2.63
N ALA A 164 17.45 -1.44 -1.81
CA ALA A 164 17.67 -0.10 -1.26
C ALA A 164 17.83 0.94 -2.39
N GLN A 165 18.70 0.69 -3.37
CA GLN A 165 18.85 1.59 -4.52
C GLN A 165 17.55 1.76 -5.33
N LEU A 166 16.75 0.69 -5.46
CA LEU A 166 15.43 0.75 -6.10
C LEU A 166 14.44 1.60 -5.29
N LEU A 167 14.53 1.66 -3.98
CA LEU A 167 13.66 2.49 -3.13
C LEU A 167 14.13 3.95 -3.08
N GLU A 168 15.45 4.15 -3.00
CA GLU A 168 16.09 5.42 -2.59
C GLU A 168 16.63 6.25 -3.76
N THR A 169 16.66 5.72 -4.98
CA THR A 169 17.17 6.44 -6.15
C THR A 169 16.20 6.42 -7.33
N ASN A 170 16.44 7.34 -8.28
CA ASN A 170 15.79 7.33 -9.59
C ASN A 170 16.51 6.44 -10.61
N ALA A 171 17.61 5.77 -10.23
CA ALA A 171 18.30 4.86 -11.11
C ALA A 171 17.35 3.77 -11.61
N THR A 172 17.49 3.42 -12.89
CA THR A 172 16.79 2.28 -13.47
C THR A 172 17.38 0.98 -12.94
N PHE A 173 16.59 -0.10 -12.98
CA PHE A 173 17.09 -1.40 -12.54
C PHE A 173 18.32 -1.86 -13.35
N ILE A 174 18.41 -1.47 -14.63
CA ILE A 174 19.59 -1.75 -15.48
C ILE A 174 20.81 -1.00 -14.95
N GLN A 175 20.70 0.31 -14.68
CA GLN A 175 21.80 1.12 -14.14
C GLN A 175 22.30 0.60 -12.79
N ILE A 176 21.39 0.17 -11.91
CA ILE A 176 21.77 -0.42 -10.62
C ILE A 176 22.57 -1.70 -10.82
N LYS A 177 22.15 -2.58 -11.75
CA LYS A 177 22.87 -3.83 -12.05
C LYS A 177 24.25 -3.60 -12.66
N GLN A 178 24.45 -2.52 -13.42
CA GLN A 178 25.75 -2.19 -14.02
C GLN A 178 26.86 -1.98 -12.97
N ASN A 179 26.52 -1.60 -11.74
CA ASN A 179 27.47 -1.47 -10.63
C ASN A 179 28.05 -2.81 -10.16
N TYR A 180 27.52 -3.94 -10.66
CA TYR A 180 27.88 -5.30 -10.24
C TYR A 180 28.31 -6.19 -11.42
N LEU A 181 28.63 -5.64 -12.59
CA LEU A 181 29.13 -6.41 -13.75
C LEU A 181 30.63 -6.72 -13.68
#